data_AF-A0A936Z3S9-F1
#
_entry.id   AF-A0A936Z3S9-F1
#
_cell.length_a   1.000
_cell.length_b   1.000
_cell.length_c   1.000
_cell.angle_alpha   90.00
_cell.angle_beta   90.00
_cell.angle_gamma   90.00
#
_symmetry.space_group_name_H-M   'P 1'
#
loop_
_entity.id
_entity.type
_entity.pdbx_description
1 polymer ?
#
loop_
_entity_poly.entity_id
_entity_poly.type
_entity_poly.pdbx_seq_one_letter_code
_entity_poly.pdbx_strand_id
1 'polypeptide(L)'
;MMNYDRFRVALADCVRVDDVKDIRDKAKALELYALQKNDRKARRDMAEIKLRAMVRIGEITRELPKVQGLRRGTSSAHAEEVTKREALHAAGISTSCANDYERIAAGGIAVDKYFATTRAKGDVPTQKALAEAVATHTGRMPITAKTKKRLVGNPLPPKKAARLKRELAEAARMDASMLCMYARLLLRAIAAANGQFSDEERHLLDEVSEAIEARRAA
;
A
#
# COMPACT_ATOMS: atom_id res chain seq x y z
N MET A 1 -22.75 -2.49 27.84
CA MET A 1 -21.43 -2.24 27.21
C MET A 1 -20.60 -3.49 27.44
N MET A 2 -20.14 -4.20 26.40
CA MET A 2 -19.19 -5.29 26.60
C MET A 2 -17.92 -4.67 27.20
N ASN A 3 -17.55 -5.08 28.42
CA ASN A 3 -16.30 -4.63 29.02
C ASN A 3 -15.16 -5.04 28.09
N TYR A 4 -14.35 -4.08 27.68
CA TYR A 4 -13.22 -4.27 26.77
C TYR A 4 -12.35 -5.48 27.15
N ASP A 5 -12.16 -5.71 28.45
CA ASP A 5 -11.41 -6.84 28.98
C ASP A 5 -12.05 -8.19 28.63
N ARG A 6 -13.38 -8.30 28.72
CA ARG A 6 -14.11 -9.53 28.33
C ARG A 6 -13.97 -9.81 26.84
N PHE A 7 -13.96 -8.75 26.03
CA PHE A 7 -13.79 -8.89 24.59
C PHE A 7 -12.37 -9.33 24.24
N ARG A 8 -11.36 -8.83 24.96
CA ARG A 8 -9.97 -9.25 24.81
C ARG A 8 -9.78 -10.73 25.17
N VAL A 9 -10.43 -11.19 26.24
CA VAL A 9 -10.46 -12.61 26.61
C VAL A 9 -11.14 -13.43 25.50
N ALA A 10 -12.32 -13.02 25.04
CA ALA A 10 -13.02 -13.72 23.96
C ALA A 10 -12.21 -13.81 22.65
N LEU A 11 -11.43 -12.78 22.31
CA LEU A 11 -10.51 -12.82 21.16
C LEU A 11 -9.35 -13.81 21.36
N ALA A 12 -8.88 -13.98 22.59
CA ALA A 12 -7.82 -14.94 22.90
C ALA A 12 -8.33 -16.39 22.81
N ASP A 13 -9.60 -16.61 23.21
CA ASP A 13 -10.26 -17.92 23.15
C ASP A 13 -10.61 -18.36 21.73
N CYS A 14 -10.62 -17.44 20.75
CA CYS A 14 -10.86 -17.78 19.36
C CYS A 14 -9.69 -18.61 18.79
N VAL A 15 -10.01 -19.84 18.39
CA VAL A 15 -9.07 -20.78 17.77
C VAL A 15 -9.09 -20.68 16.25
N ARG A 16 -10.25 -20.33 15.67
CA ARG A 16 -10.43 -20.31 14.22
C ARG A 16 -10.52 -18.89 13.66
N VAL A 17 -10.20 -18.76 12.37
CA VAL A 17 -10.16 -17.47 11.66
C VAL A 17 -11.56 -16.88 11.45
N ASP A 18 -12.56 -17.73 11.22
CA ASP A 18 -13.97 -17.38 11.05
C ASP A 18 -14.56 -16.74 12.32
N ASP A 19 -14.25 -17.29 13.50
CA ASP A 19 -14.70 -16.73 14.79
C ASP A 19 -14.21 -15.28 14.96
N VAL A 20 -12.91 -15.05 14.71
CA VAL A 20 -12.30 -13.72 14.84
C VAL A 20 -12.82 -12.75 13.78
N LYS A 21 -13.11 -13.25 12.57
CA LYS A 21 -13.69 -12.46 11.48
C LYS A 21 -15.10 -11.97 11.85
N ASP A 22 -15.94 -12.84 12.41
CA ASP A 22 -17.30 -12.45 12.82
C ASP A 22 -17.27 -11.36 13.89
N ILE A 23 -16.33 -11.47 14.82
CA ILE A 23 -16.08 -10.47 15.85
C ILE A 23 -15.64 -9.14 15.21
N ARG A 24 -14.72 -9.17 14.23
CA ARG A 24 -14.28 -7.99 13.47
C ARG A 24 -15.45 -7.32 12.75
N ASP A 25 -16.29 -8.10 12.07
CA ASP A 25 -17.39 -7.60 11.26
C ASP A 25 -18.48 -6.96 12.13
N LYS A 26 -18.80 -7.58 13.28
CA LYS A 26 -19.68 -6.99 14.31
C LYS A 26 -19.12 -5.69 14.87
N ALA A 27 -17.83 -5.65 15.20
CA ALA A 27 -17.19 -4.43 15.68
C ALA A 27 -17.21 -3.32 14.63
N LYS A 28 -17.05 -3.66 13.35
CA LYS A 28 -17.14 -2.68 12.26
C LYS A 28 -18.54 -2.11 12.12
N ALA A 29 -19.59 -2.94 12.24
CA ALA A 29 -20.96 -2.48 12.25
C ALA A 29 -21.25 -1.53 13.43
N LEU A 30 -20.78 -1.89 14.63
CA LEU A 30 -20.91 -1.05 15.83
C LEU A 30 -20.15 0.28 15.72
N GLU A 31 -18.95 0.28 15.11
CA GLU A 31 -18.20 1.50 14.82
C GLU A 31 -18.99 2.46 13.91
N LEU A 32 -19.65 1.93 12.87
CA LEU A 32 -20.48 2.73 11.97
C LEU A 32 -21.73 3.26 12.67
N TYR A 33 -22.34 2.46 13.55
CA TYR A 33 -23.47 2.91 14.36
C TYR A 33 -23.05 4.01 15.35
N ALA A 34 -21.90 3.86 16.00
CA ALA A 34 -21.33 4.89 16.88
C ALA A 34 -21.03 6.19 16.12
N LEU A 35 -20.58 6.08 14.86
CA LEU A 35 -20.41 7.23 13.98
C LEU A 35 -21.74 7.95 13.70
N GLN A 36 -22.81 7.20 13.39
CA GLN A 36 -24.16 7.78 13.17
C GLN A 36 -24.71 8.47 14.43
N LYS A 37 -24.39 7.95 15.61
CA LYS A 37 -24.79 8.52 16.90
C LYS A 37 -23.83 9.59 17.46
N ASN A 38 -22.78 9.95 16.71
CA ASN A 38 -21.72 10.87 17.15
C ASN A 38 -21.02 10.47 18.47
N ASP A 39 -21.04 9.19 18.84
CA ASP A 39 -20.34 8.70 20.03
C ASP A 39 -18.86 8.43 19.70
N ARG A 40 -18.02 9.42 20.05
CA ARG A 40 -16.56 9.33 19.83
C ARG A 40 -15.88 8.30 20.72
N LYS A 41 -16.42 7.96 21.89
CA LYS A 41 -15.79 6.99 22.79
C LYS A 41 -16.08 5.58 22.29
N ALA A 42 -17.35 5.26 22.04
CA ALA A 42 -17.73 3.96 21.48
C ALA A 42 -17.05 3.72 20.13
N ARG A 43 -16.94 4.74 19.27
CA ARG A 43 -16.22 4.61 17.99
C ARG A 43 -14.75 4.23 18.18
N ARG A 44 -14.05 4.80 19.16
CA ARG A 44 -12.65 4.47 19.47
C ARG A 44 -12.51 3.04 19.97
N ASP A 45 -13.33 2.66 20.93
CA ASP A 45 -13.30 1.32 21.52
C ASP A 45 -13.57 0.24 20.45
N MET A 46 -14.58 0.45 19.59
CA MET A 46 -14.90 -0.48 18.50
C MET A 46 -13.81 -0.51 17.41
N ALA A 47 -13.19 0.63 17.10
CA ALA A 47 -12.08 0.68 16.15
C ALA A 47 -10.85 -0.07 16.68
N GLU A 48 -10.52 0.06 17.96
CA GLU A 48 -9.43 -0.69 18.59
C GLU A 48 -9.70 -2.20 18.57
N ILE A 49 -10.89 -2.60 18.99
CA ILE A 49 -11.35 -3.99 18.96
C ILE A 49 -11.20 -4.60 17.56
N LYS A 50 -11.68 -3.89 16.54
CA LYS A 50 -11.60 -4.32 15.14
C LYS A 50 -10.15 -4.53 14.71
N LEU A 51 -9.24 -3.64 15.09
CA LEU A 51 -7.81 -3.75 14.74
C LEU A 51 -7.12 -4.90 15.48
N ARG A 52 -7.48 -5.16 16.74
CA ARG A 52 -6.98 -6.33 17.48
C ARG A 52 -7.46 -7.64 16.87
N ALA A 53 -8.71 -7.71 16.43
CA ALA A 53 -9.21 -8.86 15.69
C ALA A 53 -8.39 -9.10 14.40
N MET A 54 -8.02 -8.04 13.67
CA MET A 54 -7.14 -8.17 12.49
C MET A 54 -5.75 -8.70 12.85
N VAL A 55 -5.16 -8.23 13.95
CA VAL A 55 -3.87 -8.74 14.45
C VAL A 55 -3.97 -10.23 14.75
N ARG A 56 -5.02 -10.64 15.49
CA ARG A 56 -5.26 -12.05 15.83
C ARG A 56 -5.48 -12.93 14.60
N ILE A 57 -6.22 -12.44 13.60
CA ILE A 57 -6.34 -13.14 12.31
C ILE A 57 -4.94 -13.34 11.69
N GLY A 58 -4.10 -12.31 11.69
CA GLY A 58 -2.73 -12.39 11.16
C GLY A 58 -1.82 -13.36 11.91
N GLU A 59 -2.02 -13.54 13.21
CA GLU A 59 -1.32 -14.55 14.02
C GLU A 59 -1.75 -15.96 13.62
N ILE A 60 -3.06 -16.23 13.63
CA ILE A 60 -3.63 -17.54 13.27
C ILE A 60 -3.24 -17.91 11.83
N THR A 61 -3.34 -16.98 10.88
CA THR A 61 -3.00 -17.27 9.48
C THR A 61 -1.51 -17.46 9.26
N ARG A 62 -0.64 -16.97 10.15
CA ARG A 62 0.81 -17.20 10.09
C ARG A 62 1.19 -18.61 10.52
N GLU A 63 0.43 -19.19 11.44
CA GLU A 63 0.61 -20.56 11.94
C GLU A 63 0.13 -21.62 10.94
N LEU A 64 -0.78 -21.27 10.03
CA LEU A 64 -1.26 -22.20 8.99
C LEU A 64 -0.12 -22.66 8.05
N PRO A 65 -0.10 -23.96 7.67
CA PRO A 65 0.92 -24.53 6.80
C PRO A 65 0.91 -23.82 5.45
N LYS A 66 2.06 -23.22 5.10
CA LYS A 66 2.27 -22.60 3.79
C LYS A 66 2.62 -23.70 2.80
N VAL A 67 1.84 -23.82 1.74
CA VAL A 67 2.25 -24.62 0.58
C VAL A 67 3.53 -24.00 0.04
N GLN A 68 4.65 -24.67 0.27
CA GLN A 68 5.94 -24.26 -0.29
C GLN A 68 5.79 -24.38 -1.80
N GLY A 69 5.90 -23.26 -2.52
CA GLY A 69 5.74 -23.25 -3.96
C GLY A 69 6.70 -24.25 -4.57
N LEU A 70 6.17 -25.33 -5.16
CA LEU A 70 6.95 -26.29 -5.91
C LEU A 70 7.78 -25.51 -6.93
N ARG A 71 9.10 -25.54 -6.78
CA ARG A 71 9.97 -25.38 -7.93
C ARG A 71 9.56 -26.51 -8.89
N ARG A 72 9.20 -26.13 -10.11
CA ARG A 72 8.88 -26.99 -11.26
C ARG A 72 9.76 -28.25 -11.21
N GLY A 73 9.24 -29.39 -10.76
CA GLY A 73 9.96 -30.67 -10.81
C GLY A 73 9.80 -31.68 -9.67
N THR A 74 9.35 -31.33 -8.46
CA THR A 74 9.21 -32.33 -7.38
C THR A 74 7.82 -32.32 -6.78
N SER A 75 6.97 -33.25 -7.25
CA SER A 75 5.70 -33.59 -6.62
C SER A 75 5.98 -34.22 -5.25
N SER A 76 6.03 -33.41 -4.20
CA SER A 76 5.90 -33.96 -2.86
C SER A 76 4.42 -34.23 -2.60
N ALA A 77 4.09 -35.51 -2.59
CA ALA A 77 2.86 -36.02 -2.02
C ALA A 77 2.86 -35.66 -0.53
N HIS A 78 2.07 -34.68 -0.12
CA HIS A 78 1.75 -34.46 1.28
C HIS A 78 0.23 -34.42 1.42
N ALA A 79 -0.19 -35.10 2.48
CA ALA A 79 -1.53 -35.53 2.84
C ALA A 79 -2.55 -34.38 2.94
N GLU A 80 -3.81 -34.77 3.13
CA GLU A 80 -5.07 -34.05 3.43
C GLU A 80 -5.02 -32.85 4.42
N GLU A 81 -3.92 -32.14 4.58
CA GLU A 81 -3.89 -30.87 5.31
C GLU A 81 -4.50 -29.77 4.44
N VAL A 82 -5.60 -29.18 4.94
CA VAL A 82 -6.24 -27.99 4.36
C VAL A 82 -5.16 -26.93 4.11
N THR A 83 -4.94 -26.63 2.85
CA THR A 83 -3.92 -25.65 2.48
C THR A 83 -4.32 -24.29 3.05
N LYS A 84 -3.34 -23.47 3.42
CA LYS A 84 -3.61 -22.09 3.88
C LYS A 84 -4.56 -21.32 2.97
N ARG A 85 -4.51 -21.55 1.66
CA ARG A 85 -5.40 -20.92 0.68
C ARG A 85 -6.85 -21.36 0.85
N GLU A 86 -7.09 -22.64 1.08
CA GLU A 86 -8.43 -23.20 1.30
C GLU A 86 -9.00 -22.74 2.64
N ALA A 87 -8.19 -22.74 3.71
CA ALA A 87 -8.61 -22.23 5.02
C ALA A 87 -9.03 -20.75 4.96
N LEU A 88 -8.25 -19.91 4.24
CA LEU A 88 -8.59 -18.51 4.01
C LEU A 88 -9.86 -18.33 3.16
N HIS A 89 -10.02 -19.15 2.12
CA HIS A 89 -11.19 -19.12 1.26
C HIS A 89 -12.46 -19.54 2.03
N ALA A 90 -12.38 -20.59 2.84
CA ALA A 90 -13.47 -21.05 3.71
C ALA A 90 -13.88 -19.97 4.73
N ALA A 91 -12.91 -19.23 5.28
CA ALA A 91 -13.17 -18.09 6.16
C ALA A 91 -13.63 -16.81 5.42
N GLY A 92 -13.68 -16.81 4.09
CA GLY A 92 -14.07 -15.64 3.29
C GLY A 92 -13.06 -14.49 3.36
N ILE A 93 -11.78 -14.77 3.60
CA ILE A 93 -10.70 -13.79 3.66
C ILE A 93 -9.83 -13.91 2.41
N SER A 94 -9.62 -12.78 1.71
CA SER A 94 -8.73 -12.76 0.55
C SER A 94 -7.27 -12.94 0.96
N THR A 95 -6.46 -13.48 0.06
CA THR A 95 -5.01 -13.67 0.28
C THR A 95 -4.27 -12.35 0.52
N SER A 96 -4.71 -11.26 -0.13
CA SER A 96 -4.15 -9.92 0.07
C SER A 96 -4.45 -9.38 1.47
N CYS A 97 -5.70 -9.51 1.93
CA CYS A 97 -6.08 -9.11 3.29
C CYS A 97 -5.33 -9.92 4.34
N ALA A 98 -5.22 -11.24 4.17
CA ALA A 98 -4.46 -12.10 5.07
C ALA A 98 -2.98 -11.68 5.15
N ASN A 99 -2.36 -11.38 4.02
CA ASN A 99 -0.97 -10.91 3.98
C ASN A 99 -0.79 -9.56 4.68
N ASP A 100 -1.74 -8.64 4.55
CA ASP A 100 -1.69 -7.36 5.27
C ASP A 100 -1.84 -7.56 6.79
N TYR A 101 -2.71 -8.47 7.22
CA TYR A 101 -2.88 -8.81 8.64
C TYR A 101 -1.65 -9.51 9.22
N GLU A 102 -1.04 -10.44 8.50
CA GLU A 102 0.23 -11.08 8.89
C GLU A 102 1.35 -10.06 9.08
N ARG A 103 1.39 -9.03 8.24
CA ARG A 103 2.37 -7.95 8.37
C ARG A 103 2.14 -7.10 9.60
N ILE A 104 0.89 -6.83 9.94
CA ILE A 104 0.53 -6.07 11.15
C ILE A 104 0.84 -6.92 12.40
N ALA A 105 0.50 -8.20 12.39
CA ALA A 105 0.79 -9.15 13.46
C ALA A 105 2.29 -9.31 13.73
N ALA A 106 3.13 -9.23 12.69
CA ALA A 106 4.59 -9.26 12.85
C ALA A 106 5.14 -8.08 13.67
N GLY A 107 4.37 -7.01 13.90
CA GLY A 107 4.78 -5.87 14.70
C GLY A 107 4.87 -6.09 16.20
N GLY A 108 4.19 -7.12 16.74
CA GLY A 108 4.20 -7.47 18.16
C GLY A 108 4.07 -6.24 19.09
N ILE A 109 5.15 -5.94 19.82
CA ILE A 109 5.26 -4.81 20.77
C ILE A 109 4.86 -3.46 20.15
N ALA A 110 5.09 -3.24 18.86
CA ALA A 110 4.70 -2.00 18.18
C ALA A 110 3.18 -1.80 18.15
N VAL A 111 2.42 -2.90 18.05
CA VAL A 111 0.95 -2.87 18.03
C VAL A 111 0.44 -2.38 19.38
N ASP A 112 0.94 -2.93 20.48
CA ASP A 112 0.55 -2.52 21.84
C ASP A 112 0.94 -1.07 22.12
N LYS A 113 2.15 -0.65 21.72
CA LYS A 113 2.60 0.74 21.83
C LYS A 113 1.71 1.69 21.03
N TYR A 114 1.27 1.30 19.84
CA TYR A 114 0.35 2.10 19.03
C TYR A 114 -1.00 2.30 19.73
N PHE A 115 -1.58 1.24 20.30
CA PHE A 115 -2.83 1.36 21.05
C PHE A 115 -2.67 2.22 22.32
N ALA A 116 -1.56 2.08 23.06
CA ALA A 116 -1.28 2.91 24.22
C ALA A 116 -1.18 4.40 23.85
N THR A 117 -0.48 4.74 22.76
CA THR A 117 -0.30 6.12 22.30
C THR A 117 -1.58 6.73 21.74
N THR A 118 -2.37 5.96 20.98
CA THR A 118 -3.67 6.45 20.46
C THR A 118 -4.69 6.66 21.58
N ARG A 119 -4.70 5.79 22.59
CA ARG A 119 -5.56 5.95 23.77
C ARG A 119 -5.21 7.20 24.57
N ALA A 120 -3.91 7.49 24.75
CA ALA A 120 -3.43 8.70 25.42
C ALA A 120 -3.81 9.98 24.66
N LYS A 121 -3.75 9.96 23.32
CA LYS A 121 -4.13 11.10 22.47
C LYS A 121 -5.64 11.30 22.35
N GLY A 122 -6.42 10.24 22.56
CA GLY A 122 -7.87 10.27 22.35
C GLY A 122 -8.30 10.21 20.88
N ASP A 123 -7.41 9.81 19.98
CA ASP A 123 -7.66 9.67 18.55
C ASP A 123 -8.36 8.34 18.20
N VAL A 124 -9.00 8.28 17.03
CA VAL A 124 -9.57 7.03 16.50
C VAL A 124 -8.48 6.22 15.82
N PRO A 125 -8.17 5.00 16.30
CA PRO A 125 -7.12 4.19 15.70
C PRO A 125 -7.53 3.72 14.31
N THR A 126 -6.61 3.78 13.36
CA THR A 126 -6.86 3.48 11.94
C THR A 126 -5.89 2.42 11.43
N GLN A 127 -6.36 1.49 10.59
CA GLN A 127 -5.56 0.38 10.07
C GLN A 127 -4.29 0.86 9.35
N LYS A 128 -4.40 1.93 8.55
CA LYS A 128 -3.27 2.52 7.82
C LYS A 128 -2.19 3.02 8.77
N ALA A 129 -2.58 3.78 9.79
CA ALA A 129 -1.65 4.34 10.78
C ALA A 129 -0.99 3.23 11.62
N LEU A 130 -1.73 2.18 11.97
CA LEU A 130 -1.16 0.99 12.64
C LEU A 130 -0.15 0.28 11.74
N ALA A 131 -0.48 0.04 10.46
CA ALA A 131 0.42 -0.61 9.52
C ALA A 131 1.71 0.21 9.28
N GLU A 132 1.61 1.55 9.25
CA GLU A 132 2.76 2.45 9.17
C GLU A 132 3.62 2.37 10.44
N ALA A 133 3.02 2.40 11.62
CA ALA A 133 3.73 2.27 12.90
C ALA A 133 4.46 0.92 13.05
N VAL A 134 3.86 -0.16 12.54
CA VAL A 134 4.50 -1.49 12.50
C VAL A 134 5.63 -1.53 11.47
N ALA A 135 5.43 -0.91 10.30
CA ALA A 135 6.44 -0.86 9.24
C ALA A 135 7.71 -0.12 9.70
N THR A 136 7.56 1.01 10.38
CA THR A 136 8.70 1.76 10.93
C THR A 136 9.45 0.95 11.99
N HIS A 137 8.74 0.24 12.87
CA HIS A 137 9.37 -0.59 13.90
C HIS A 137 10.13 -1.79 13.33
N THR A 138 9.58 -2.42 12.29
CA THR A 138 10.17 -3.62 11.67
C THR A 138 11.23 -3.30 10.60
N GLY A 139 11.56 -2.02 10.38
CA GLY A 139 12.53 -1.59 9.36
C GLY A 139 12.08 -1.84 7.91
N ARG A 140 10.83 -2.26 7.70
CA ARG A 140 10.27 -2.49 6.35
C ARG A 140 9.65 -1.20 5.85
N MET A 141 9.96 -0.82 4.60
CA MET A 141 9.36 0.38 4.01
C MET A 141 7.82 0.30 4.04
N PRO A 142 7.13 1.38 4.44
CA PRO A 142 5.68 1.45 4.40
C PRO A 142 5.19 1.34 2.94
N ILE A 143 4.01 0.77 2.75
CA ILE A 143 3.42 0.55 1.42
C ILE A 143 3.30 1.88 0.65
N THR A 144 2.99 2.97 1.35
CA THR A 144 2.91 4.34 0.82
C THR A 144 4.23 4.83 0.21
N ALA A 145 5.36 4.51 0.82
CA ALA A 145 6.68 4.87 0.28
C ALA A 145 7.02 4.07 -0.99
N LYS A 146 6.58 2.80 -1.09
CA LYS A 146 6.69 2.02 -2.32
C LYS A 146 5.81 2.57 -3.44
N THR A 147 4.60 3.01 -3.12
CA THR A 147 3.72 3.66 -4.11
C THR A 147 4.31 4.98 -4.61
N LYS A 148 4.88 5.81 -3.72
CA LYS A 148 5.59 7.04 -4.12
C LYS A 148 6.80 6.74 -5.02
N LYS A 149 7.54 5.65 -4.75
CA LYS A 149 8.62 5.16 -5.63
C LYS A 149 8.14 4.59 -6.98
N ARG A 150 6.90 4.09 -7.07
CA ARG A 150 6.31 3.66 -8.37
C ARG A 150 5.75 4.84 -9.17
N LEU A 151 5.29 5.88 -8.49
CA LEU A 151 4.80 7.13 -9.09
C LEU A 151 5.97 7.97 -9.63
N VAL A 152 7.05 8.11 -8.86
CA VAL A 152 8.33 8.58 -9.41
C VAL A 152 8.86 7.49 -10.34
N GLY A 153 8.52 7.57 -11.62
CA GLY A 153 8.97 6.61 -12.64
C GLY A 153 10.48 6.41 -12.56
N ASN A 154 10.94 5.18 -12.80
CA ASN A 154 12.39 4.95 -12.87
C ASN A 154 12.97 5.81 -14.01
N PRO A 155 14.13 6.45 -13.80
CA PRO A 155 14.77 7.27 -14.84
C PRO A 155 14.98 6.44 -16.11
N LEU A 156 14.90 7.10 -17.28
CA LEU A 156 15.08 6.42 -18.56
C LEU A 156 16.44 5.70 -18.60
N PRO A 157 16.51 4.48 -19.15
CA PRO A 157 17.77 3.77 -19.26
C PRO A 157 18.76 4.57 -20.13
N PRO A 158 20.07 4.52 -19.82
CA PRO A 158 21.07 5.45 -20.36
C PRO A 158 21.16 5.43 -21.90
N LYS A 159 20.91 4.27 -22.52
CA LYS A 159 20.85 4.12 -23.98
C LYS A 159 19.71 4.93 -24.62
N LYS A 160 18.54 4.99 -23.97
CA LYS A 160 17.39 5.75 -24.47
C LYS A 160 17.60 7.25 -24.28
N ALA A 161 18.17 7.66 -23.14
CA ALA A 161 18.51 9.06 -22.88
C ALA A 161 19.57 9.59 -23.85
N ALA A 162 20.63 8.80 -24.13
CA ALA A 162 21.67 9.17 -25.08
C ALA A 162 21.14 9.31 -26.53
N ARG A 163 20.19 8.45 -26.92
CA ARG A 163 19.53 8.54 -28.22
C ARG A 163 18.70 9.82 -28.37
N LEU A 164 17.90 10.17 -27.35
CA LEU A 164 17.12 11.41 -27.32
C LEU A 164 18.04 12.65 -27.39
N LYS A 165 19.17 12.65 -26.68
CA LYS A 165 20.16 13.73 -26.75
C LYS A 165 20.78 13.88 -28.15
N ARG A 166 21.01 12.78 -28.86
CA ARG A 166 21.50 12.80 -30.25
C ARG A 166 20.43 13.32 -31.23
N GLU A 167 19.19 12.84 -31.09
CA GLU A 167 18.07 13.29 -31.92
C GLU A 167 17.79 14.80 -31.72
N LEU A 168 17.98 15.32 -30.50
CA LEU A 168 17.94 16.76 -30.20
C LEU A 168 19.09 17.55 -30.86
N ALA A 169 20.33 17.04 -30.79
CA ALA A 169 21.49 17.68 -31.40
C ALA A 169 21.45 17.67 -32.94
N GLU A 170 20.85 16.64 -33.54
CA GLU A 170 20.59 16.56 -34.98
C GLU A 170 19.48 17.52 -35.41
N ALA A 171 18.41 17.65 -34.61
CA ALA A 171 17.34 18.61 -34.86
C ALA A 171 17.84 20.07 -34.80
N ALA A 172 18.73 20.38 -33.85
CA ALA A 172 19.33 21.71 -33.71
C ALA A 172 20.14 22.17 -34.94
N ARG A 173 20.52 21.25 -35.84
CA ARG A 173 21.29 21.56 -37.07
C ARG A 173 20.41 21.78 -38.30
N MET A 174 19.09 21.55 -38.23
CA MET A 174 18.16 21.63 -39.37
C MET A 174 17.19 22.81 -39.19
N ASP A 175 17.42 23.90 -39.92
CA ASP A 175 16.83 25.23 -39.65
C ASP A 175 15.36 25.45 -40.11
N ALA A 176 14.67 24.40 -40.56
CA ALA A 176 13.27 24.48 -40.97
C ALA A 176 12.49 23.21 -40.57
N SER A 177 12.45 22.90 -39.28
CA SER A 177 11.72 21.73 -38.75
C SER A 177 11.51 21.79 -37.22
N MET A 178 11.92 22.87 -36.57
CA MET A 178 12.12 22.89 -35.12
C MET A 178 10.81 22.82 -34.34
N LEU A 179 9.79 23.62 -34.68
CA LEU A 179 8.51 23.62 -33.96
C LEU A 179 7.77 22.28 -34.04
N CYS A 180 7.75 21.64 -35.21
CA CYS A 180 7.13 20.32 -35.40
C CYS A 180 7.93 19.20 -34.71
N MET A 181 9.27 19.31 -34.66
CA MET A 181 10.13 18.37 -33.95
C MET A 181 10.04 18.53 -32.44
N TYR A 182 10.03 19.75 -31.91
CA TYR A 182 9.80 20.03 -30.49
C TYR A 182 8.40 19.59 -30.07
N ALA A 183 7.36 19.88 -30.86
CA ALA A 183 6.00 19.39 -30.60
C ALA A 183 5.93 17.85 -30.62
N ARG A 184 6.60 17.17 -31.56
CA ARG A 184 6.68 15.70 -31.56
C ARG A 184 7.45 15.15 -30.36
N LEU A 185 8.57 15.76 -29.98
CA LEU A 185 9.36 15.37 -28.81
C LEU A 185 8.58 15.57 -27.51
N LEU A 186 7.89 16.70 -27.37
CA LEU A 186 6.97 17.00 -26.26
C LEU A 186 5.85 15.98 -26.16
N LEU A 187 5.14 15.71 -27.26
CA LEU A 187 4.05 14.73 -27.30
C LEU A 187 4.55 13.32 -26.97
N ARG A 188 5.76 12.96 -27.38
CA ARG A 188 6.36 11.66 -27.08
C ARG A 188 6.86 11.55 -25.63
N ALA A 189 7.35 12.65 -25.05
CA ALA A 189 7.70 12.74 -23.64
C ALA A 189 6.44 12.66 -22.75
N ILE A 190 5.37 13.39 -23.09
CA ILE A 190 4.05 13.30 -22.44
C ILE A 190 3.51 11.87 -22.50
N ALA A 191 3.57 11.22 -23.67
CA ALA A 191 3.09 9.85 -23.87
C ALA A 191 3.95 8.79 -23.15
N ALA A 192 5.24 9.04 -22.95
CA ALA A 192 6.14 8.13 -22.22
C ALA A 192 6.05 8.29 -20.69
N ALA A 193 5.67 9.48 -20.20
CA ALA A 193 5.72 9.83 -18.78
C ALA A 193 4.37 9.69 -18.03
N ASN A 194 3.26 9.32 -18.70
CA ASN A 194 1.91 9.26 -18.11
C ASN A 194 1.56 10.52 -17.28
N GLY A 195 2.08 11.70 -17.65
CA GLY A 195 1.82 12.98 -16.99
C GLY A 195 2.65 13.32 -15.73
N GLN A 196 3.75 12.61 -15.44
CA GLN A 196 4.63 12.98 -14.31
C GLN A 196 6.07 13.25 -14.79
N PHE A 197 6.43 14.53 -14.92
CA PHE A 197 7.77 15.00 -15.30
C PHE A 197 8.68 15.18 -14.08
N SER A 198 9.93 14.74 -14.18
CA SER A 198 11.00 15.07 -13.22
C SER A 198 11.42 16.55 -13.31
N ASP A 199 12.10 17.06 -12.30
CA ASP A 199 12.48 18.48 -12.23
C ASP A 199 13.44 18.89 -13.36
N GLU A 200 14.35 18.00 -13.77
CA GLU A 200 15.20 18.19 -14.95
C GLU A 200 14.38 18.25 -16.24
N GLU A 201 13.37 17.39 -16.38
CA GLU A 201 12.49 17.39 -17.54
C GLU A 201 11.62 18.65 -17.58
N ARG A 202 11.14 19.16 -16.43
CA ARG A 202 10.40 20.43 -16.36
C ARG A 202 11.24 21.62 -16.80
N HIS A 203 12.49 21.69 -16.37
CA HIS A 203 13.42 22.73 -16.82
C HIS A 203 13.64 22.68 -18.34
N LEU A 204 13.77 21.49 -18.92
CA LEU A 204 13.88 21.33 -20.38
C LEU A 204 12.58 21.71 -21.11
N LEU A 205 11.41 21.53 -20.49
CA LEU A 205 10.13 21.98 -21.03
C LEU A 205 10.03 23.51 -21.01
N ASP A 206 10.48 24.15 -19.94
CA ASP A 206 10.48 25.61 -19.78
C ASP A 206 11.42 26.27 -20.79
N GLU A 207 12.64 25.74 -20.98
CA GLU A 207 13.58 26.23 -22.00
C GLU A 207 13.01 26.14 -23.43
N VAL A 208 12.28 25.05 -23.74
CA VAL A 208 11.62 24.89 -25.03
C VAL A 208 10.46 25.87 -25.18
N SER A 209 9.69 26.13 -24.12
CA SER A 209 8.61 27.12 -24.13
C SER A 209 9.15 28.54 -24.36
N GLU A 210 10.21 28.92 -23.64
CA GLU A 210 10.87 30.21 -23.81
C GLU A 210 11.43 30.41 -25.23
N ALA A 211 12.04 29.36 -25.80
CA ALA A 211 12.54 29.40 -27.17
C ALA A 211 11.42 29.56 -28.22
N ILE A 212 10.22 29.02 -27.95
CA ILE A 212 9.04 29.19 -28.80
C ILE A 212 8.50 30.62 -28.69
N GLU A 213 8.42 31.18 -27.48
CA GLU A 213 7.95 32.55 -27.26
C GLU A 213 8.90 33.60 -27.85
N ALA A 214 10.21 33.43 -27.68
CA ALA A 214 11.23 34.32 -28.25
C ALA A 214 11.13 34.41 -29.78
N ARG A 215 10.74 33.32 -30.45
CA ARG A 215 10.55 33.26 -31.91
C ARG A 215 9.17 33.77 -32.36
N ARG A 216 8.18 33.82 -31.46
CA ARG A 216 6.87 34.45 -31.73
C ARG A 216 6.92 35.98 -31.62
N ALA A 217 7.91 36.50 -30.88
CA ALA A 217 8.15 37.93 -30.69
C ALA A 217 9.11 38.57 -31.72
N ALA A 218 9.76 37.75 -32.57
CA ALA A 218 10.61 38.16 -33.68
C ALA A 218 9.84 38.13 -35.00
#